data_AF-A0A914ESI8-F1
#
_entry.id   AF-A0A914ESI8-F1
#
_cell.length_a   1.000
_cell.length_b   1.000
_cell.length_c   1.000
_cell.angle_alpha   90.00
_cell.angle_beta   90.00
_cell.angle_gamma   90.00
#
_symmetry.space_group_name_H-M   'P 1'
#
loop_
_entity.id
_entity.type
_entity.pdbx_description
1 polymer ?
#
loop_
_entity_poly.entity_id
_entity_poly.type
_entity_poly.pdbx_seq_one_letter_code
_entity_poly.pdbx_strand_id
1 'polypeptide(L)'
;MFKPTLILLALALSTSALVIQKRDTSALIKAKFEDFKDGCFPRGSLNGCTCTAKNADGSESTHTFNSDIECKKPIEVQTKENKEKLNEEFIGKFGKLREECFPRPSGGCRCNEKDDQGNEVVKTYNNTHHCNGPVTRVKRGQGMSSSQDRPSQNVRDPIREKAQANYAAVVNELNEKFKGLREGCYPRPKGCLCVTGKDVNGREITQRYMKDIDCKCKAGSAGCPAAAGA
;
A
#
# COMPACT_ATOMS: atom_id res chain seq x y z
N MET A 1 -48.87 75.67 27.96
CA MET A 1 -48.05 74.63 28.63
C MET A 1 -49.00 73.48 28.90
N PHE A 2 -48.95 72.26 28.37
CA PHE A 2 -47.97 71.45 27.63
C PHE A 2 -48.77 70.54 26.64
N LYS A 3 -48.18 70.18 25.50
CA LYS A 3 -48.69 69.15 24.56
C LYS A 3 -48.39 67.74 25.11
N PRO A 4 -49.25 66.73 24.90
CA PRO A 4 -48.83 65.33 24.94
C PRO A 4 -48.59 64.79 23.53
N THR A 5 -47.34 64.40 23.30
CA THR A 5 -46.79 63.84 22.07
C THR A 5 -47.05 62.33 22.01
N LEU A 6 -47.47 61.87 20.83
CA LEU A 6 -47.54 60.47 20.39
C LEU A 6 -46.26 59.69 20.71
N ILE A 7 -46.38 58.47 21.29
CA ILE A 7 -45.37 57.41 21.16
C ILE A 7 -46.10 56.09 20.89
N LEU A 8 -45.97 55.62 19.65
CA LEU A 8 -46.20 54.24 19.22
C LEU A 8 -45.19 53.32 19.92
N LEU A 9 -45.64 52.22 20.54
CA LEU A 9 -44.77 51.10 20.90
C LEU A 9 -45.31 49.82 20.25
N ALA A 10 -44.46 49.25 19.39
CA ALA A 10 -44.75 48.15 18.49
C ALA A 10 -44.92 46.80 19.21
N LEU A 11 -45.89 46.01 18.74
CA LEU A 11 -46.01 44.58 19.05
C LEU A 11 -44.82 43.83 18.43
N ALA A 12 -43.96 43.28 19.27
CA ALA A 12 -42.99 42.27 18.86
C ALA A 12 -43.67 40.89 18.81
N LEU A 13 -44.08 40.44 17.63
CA LEU A 13 -44.34 39.03 17.38
C LEU A 13 -42.99 38.30 17.29
N SER A 14 -42.66 37.52 18.32
CA SER A 14 -41.57 36.56 18.28
C SER A 14 -41.97 35.35 17.43
N THR A 15 -41.68 35.39 16.13
CA THR A 15 -41.64 34.19 15.30
C THR A 15 -40.32 33.48 15.57
N SER A 16 -40.36 32.38 16.31
CA SER A 16 -39.24 31.46 16.45
C SER A 16 -38.94 30.85 15.08
N ALA A 17 -37.97 31.42 14.37
CA ALA A 17 -37.39 30.79 13.20
C ALA A 17 -36.75 29.47 13.64
N LEU A 18 -37.42 28.36 13.34
CA LEU A 18 -36.81 27.03 13.32
C LEU A 18 -35.61 27.10 12.36
N VAL A 19 -34.41 27.26 12.91
CA VAL A 19 -33.16 27.07 12.19
C VAL A 19 -33.10 25.58 11.86
N ILE A 20 -33.63 25.22 10.69
CA ILE A 20 -33.35 23.94 10.05
C ILE A 20 -31.85 23.94 9.80
N GLN A 21 -31.08 23.31 10.69
CA GLN A 21 -29.70 22.97 10.38
C GLN A 21 -29.73 21.97 9.23
N LYS A 22 -29.57 22.48 8.00
CA LYS A 22 -29.14 21.67 6.86
C LYS A 22 -27.78 21.11 7.25
N ARG A 23 -27.76 19.90 7.83
CA ARG A 23 -26.53 19.10 7.88
C ARG A 23 -26.12 18.95 6.43
N ASP A 24 -24.94 19.43 6.08
CA ASP A 24 -24.34 19.24 4.77
C ASP A 24 -24.34 17.74 4.46
N THR A 25 -25.32 17.28 3.70
CA THR A 25 -25.42 15.89 3.26
C THR A 25 -24.18 15.50 2.45
N SER A 26 -23.55 16.49 1.80
CA SER A 26 -22.24 16.41 1.18
C SER A 26 -21.14 15.95 2.15
N ALA A 27 -21.10 16.46 3.38
CA ALA A 27 -20.11 16.08 4.39
C ALA A 27 -20.33 14.63 4.89
N LEU A 28 -21.59 14.21 5.06
CA LEU A 28 -21.96 12.84 5.44
C LEU A 28 -21.68 11.83 4.32
N ILE A 29 -21.91 12.21 3.06
CA ILE A 29 -21.59 11.37 1.90
C ILE A 29 -20.07 11.26 1.74
N LYS A 30 -19.31 12.35 1.90
CA LYS A 30 -17.85 12.33 1.84
C LYS A 30 -17.24 11.44 2.93
N ALA A 31 -17.79 11.45 4.14
CA ALA A 31 -17.33 10.60 5.24
C ALA A 31 -17.62 9.10 5.03
N LYS A 32 -18.63 8.75 4.22
CA LYS A 32 -19.06 7.36 3.99
C LYS A 32 -18.63 6.81 2.62
N PHE A 33 -18.33 7.68 1.66
CA PHE A 33 -18.05 7.38 0.25
C PHE A 33 -16.92 8.29 -0.30
N GLU A 34 -15.80 8.41 0.43
CA GLU A 34 -14.61 9.21 0.07
C GLU A 34 -14.04 8.85 -1.32
N ASP A 35 -14.45 7.71 -1.88
CA ASP A 35 -13.95 7.13 -3.11
C ASP A 35 -14.66 7.61 -4.38
N PHE A 36 -15.68 8.46 -4.31
CA PHE A 36 -16.43 8.90 -5.51
C PHE A 36 -15.74 10.08 -6.21
N LYS A 37 -15.87 10.16 -7.54
CA LYS A 37 -15.44 11.30 -8.35
C LYS A 37 -16.22 12.55 -7.93
N ASP A 38 -15.63 13.73 -8.13
CA ASP A 38 -16.27 14.99 -7.78
C ASP A 38 -17.60 15.16 -8.55
N GLY A 39 -18.64 15.55 -7.84
CA GLY A 39 -20.00 15.68 -8.40
C GLY A 39 -20.74 14.35 -8.58
N CYS A 40 -20.18 13.22 -8.13
CA CYS A 40 -20.85 11.91 -8.17
C CYS A 40 -21.39 11.50 -6.79
N PHE A 41 -22.64 11.00 -6.76
CA PHE A 41 -23.35 10.62 -5.55
C PHE A 41 -23.98 9.22 -5.67
N PRO A 42 -23.92 8.38 -4.62
CA PRO A 42 -24.52 7.05 -4.62
C PRO A 42 -26.06 7.12 -4.56
N ARG A 43 -26.76 6.20 -5.25
CA ARG A 43 -28.23 6.14 -5.32
C ARG A 43 -28.86 5.31 -4.20
N GLY A 44 -28.29 5.33 -3.00
CA GLY A 44 -28.88 4.84 -1.75
C GLY A 44 -29.38 3.38 -1.79
N SER A 45 -30.62 3.18 -2.25
CA SER A 45 -31.32 1.89 -2.32
C SER A 45 -31.16 1.15 -3.66
N LEU A 46 -30.63 1.81 -4.70
CA LEU A 46 -30.35 1.21 -6.00
C LEU A 46 -28.83 1.20 -6.18
N ASN A 47 -28.27 0.04 -6.49
CA ASN A 47 -26.88 -0.06 -6.96
C ASN A 47 -26.69 0.94 -8.12
N GLY A 48 -25.64 1.75 -8.06
CA GLY A 48 -25.40 2.82 -9.01
C GLY A 48 -25.32 4.22 -8.40
N CYS A 49 -25.11 5.20 -9.27
CA CYS A 49 -24.65 6.51 -8.88
C CYS A 49 -24.95 7.56 -9.95
N THR A 50 -25.05 8.81 -9.52
CA THR A 50 -25.38 9.94 -10.39
C THR A 50 -24.27 10.98 -10.33
N CYS A 51 -23.72 11.34 -11.48
CA CYS A 51 -22.64 12.30 -11.63
C CYS A 51 -23.12 13.56 -12.35
N THR A 52 -22.88 14.73 -11.77
CA THR A 52 -23.09 16.03 -12.40
C THR A 52 -21.77 16.53 -12.98
N ALA A 53 -21.66 16.61 -14.31
CA ALA A 53 -20.51 17.15 -15.02
C ALA A 53 -20.85 18.53 -15.62
N LYS A 54 -19.88 19.44 -15.62
CA LYS A 54 -20.00 20.74 -16.29
C LYS A 54 -19.39 20.65 -17.68
N ASN A 55 -20.19 20.95 -18.71
CA ASN A 55 -19.71 21.02 -20.09
C ASN A 55 -18.95 22.34 -20.33
N ALA A 56 -18.20 22.40 -21.43
CA ALA A 56 -17.42 23.58 -21.83
C ALA A 56 -18.29 24.85 -22.01
N ASP A 57 -19.57 24.69 -22.37
CA ASP A 57 -20.54 25.78 -22.50
C ASP A 57 -21.17 26.24 -21.17
N GLY A 58 -20.71 25.69 -20.03
CA GLY A 58 -21.25 26.02 -18.71
C GLY A 58 -22.57 25.33 -18.37
N SER A 59 -23.12 24.50 -19.27
CA SER A 59 -24.29 23.68 -19.02
C SER A 59 -23.95 22.45 -18.16
N GLU A 60 -24.83 22.09 -17.23
CA GLU A 60 -24.67 20.91 -16.37
C GLU A 60 -25.33 19.69 -16.99
N SER A 61 -24.57 18.63 -17.26
CA SER A 61 -25.10 17.33 -17.68
C SER A 61 -25.07 16.35 -16.51
N THR A 62 -26.18 15.65 -16.32
CA THR A 62 -26.32 14.64 -15.27
C THR A 62 -26.28 13.25 -15.89
N HIS A 63 -25.27 12.46 -15.54
CA HIS A 63 -25.12 11.08 -15.98
C HIS A 63 -25.50 10.12 -14.85
N THR A 64 -26.32 9.13 -15.16
CA THR A 64 -26.74 8.11 -14.20
C THR A 64 -26.16 6.76 -14.60
N PHE A 65 -25.43 6.15 -13.68
CA PHE A 65 -24.79 4.85 -13.84
C PHE A 65 -25.47 3.83 -12.92
N ASN A 66 -25.54 2.58 -13.34
CA ASN A 66 -26.14 1.48 -12.57
C ASN A 66 -25.09 0.71 -11.73
N SER A 67 -23.81 1.09 -11.84
CA SER A 67 -22.70 0.49 -11.11
C SER A 67 -21.92 1.57 -10.35
N ASP A 68 -21.64 1.31 -9.07
CA ASP A 68 -20.87 2.22 -8.24
C ASP A 68 -19.42 2.37 -8.72
N ILE A 69 -18.89 1.38 -9.44
CA ILE A 69 -17.50 1.36 -9.93
C ILE A 69 -17.24 2.53 -10.88
N GLU A 70 -18.24 2.91 -11.70
CA GLU A 70 -18.09 3.96 -12.72
C GLU A 70 -18.00 5.36 -12.10
N CYS A 71 -18.50 5.51 -10.89
CA CYS A 71 -18.45 6.75 -10.13
C CYS A 71 -17.30 6.81 -9.14
N LYS A 72 -16.57 5.72 -8.92
CA LYS A 72 -15.38 5.73 -8.07
C LYS A 72 -14.21 6.39 -8.78
N LYS A 73 -13.36 7.06 -7.99
CA LYS A 73 -12.05 7.53 -8.43
C LYS A 73 -11.23 6.30 -8.83
N PRO A 74 -10.39 6.41 -9.87
CA PRO A 74 -9.44 5.34 -10.17
C PRO A 74 -8.51 5.16 -8.97
N ILE A 75 -8.12 3.90 -8.72
CA ILE A 75 -7.29 3.49 -7.57
C ILE A 75 -6.01 4.33 -7.47
N GLU A 76 -5.43 4.70 -8.62
CA GLU A 76 -4.23 5.54 -8.71
C GLU A 76 -4.42 6.93 -8.08
N VAL A 77 -5.56 7.58 -8.34
CA VAL A 77 -5.88 8.90 -7.78
C VAL A 77 -6.16 8.79 -6.28
N GLN A 78 -6.94 7.78 -5.88
CA GLN A 78 -7.22 7.51 -4.46
C GLN A 78 -5.93 7.23 -3.67
N THR A 79 -5.02 6.44 -4.24
CA THR A 79 -3.73 6.13 -3.62
C THR A 79 -2.86 7.37 -3.48
N LYS A 80 -2.85 8.24 -4.49
CA LYS A 80 -2.11 9.51 -4.43
C LYS A 80 -2.64 10.42 -3.34
N GLU A 81 -3.96 10.65 -3.29
CA GLU A 81 -4.60 11.48 -2.26
C GLU A 81 -4.38 10.91 -0.86
N ASN A 82 -4.56 9.59 -0.67
CA ASN A 82 -4.31 8.93 0.61
C ASN A 82 -2.84 9.06 1.04
N LYS A 83 -1.90 8.95 0.11
CA LYS A 83 -0.48 9.12 0.40
C LYS A 83 -0.14 10.55 0.80
N GLU A 84 -0.74 11.54 0.13
CA GLU A 84 -0.58 12.96 0.48
C GLU A 84 -1.14 13.24 1.88
N LYS A 85 -2.37 12.79 2.17
CA LYS A 85 -3.01 12.90 3.48
C LYS A 85 -2.21 12.23 4.59
N LEU A 86 -1.76 10.98 4.39
CA LEU A 86 -0.91 10.27 5.35
C LEU A 86 0.43 10.97 5.56
N ASN A 87 1.00 11.56 4.51
CA ASN A 87 2.24 12.31 4.61
C ASN A 87 2.06 13.61 5.41
N GLU A 88 0.94 14.33 5.22
CA GLU A 88 0.58 15.50 6.03
C GLU A 88 0.36 15.12 7.50
N GLU A 89 -0.37 14.05 7.77
CA GLU A 89 -0.56 13.53 9.14
C GLU A 89 0.76 13.12 9.79
N PHE A 90 1.65 12.48 9.01
CA PHE A 90 2.97 12.07 9.48
C PHE A 90 3.84 13.28 9.82
N ILE A 91 3.87 14.30 8.94
CA ILE A 91 4.59 15.56 9.20
C ILE A 91 3.99 16.29 10.39
N GLY A 92 2.66 16.30 10.54
CA GLY A 92 1.99 16.92 11.68
C GLY A 92 2.33 16.25 13.02
N LYS A 93 2.43 14.92 13.05
CA LYS A 93 2.72 14.15 14.27
C LYS A 93 4.19 14.08 14.63
N PHE A 94 5.06 13.89 13.63
CA PHE A 94 6.46 13.54 13.84
C PHE A 94 7.44 14.59 13.31
N GLY A 95 6.94 15.61 12.61
CA GLY A 95 7.76 16.63 11.97
C GLY A 95 8.43 16.14 10.69
N LYS A 96 9.36 16.95 10.19
CA LYS A 96 10.22 16.61 9.05
C LYS A 96 11.45 15.88 9.57
N LEU A 97 11.32 14.56 9.71
CA LEU A 97 12.41 13.67 10.11
C LEU A 97 13.63 13.82 9.18
N ARG A 98 14.82 13.81 9.78
CA ARG A 98 16.11 13.72 9.08
C ARG A 98 16.21 12.40 8.32
N GLU A 99 17.13 12.38 7.35
CA GLU A 99 17.54 11.13 6.71
C GLU A 99 18.04 10.13 7.77
N GLU A 100 17.75 8.85 7.55
CA GLU A 100 18.08 7.74 8.46
C GLU A 100 17.43 7.79 9.87
N CYS A 101 16.48 8.70 10.12
CA CYS A 101 15.74 8.80 11.38
C CYS A 101 14.30 8.26 11.27
N PHE A 102 13.90 7.41 12.22
CA PHE A 102 12.59 6.75 12.27
C PHE A 102 11.87 7.03 13.59
N PRO A 103 10.56 7.36 13.58
CA PRO A 103 9.81 7.66 14.79
C PRO A 103 9.58 6.41 15.65
N ARG A 104 9.48 6.58 16.97
CA ARG A 104 9.23 5.48 17.92
C ARG A 104 7.83 5.58 18.53
N PRO A 105 7.14 4.45 18.79
CA PRO A 105 5.82 4.45 19.44
C PRO A 105 5.83 5.07 20.84
N SER A 106 6.93 4.92 21.57
CA SER A 106 7.13 5.45 22.93
C SER A 106 7.48 6.94 22.97
N GLY A 107 7.45 7.63 21.82
CA GLY A 107 7.98 8.98 21.67
C GLY A 107 9.47 9.00 21.27
N GLY A 108 9.87 10.10 20.64
CA GLY A 108 11.21 10.29 20.09
C GLY A 108 11.45 9.56 18.75
N CYS A 109 12.72 9.35 18.42
CA CYS A 109 13.15 8.69 17.18
C CYS A 109 14.42 7.86 17.36
N ARG A 110 14.69 7.02 16.37
CA ARG A 110 15.92 6.23 16.23
C ARG A 110 16.59 6.61 14.91
N CYS A 111 17.84 7.03 14.95
CA CYS A 111 18.59 7.48 13.80
C CYS A 111 19.82 6.61 13.56
N ASN A 112 20.10 6.24 12.32
CA ASN A 112 21.39 5.67 11.94
C ASN A 112 22.35 6.82 11.65
N GLU A 113 23.38 6.98 12.47
CA GLU A 113 24.41 8.01 12.34
C GLU A 113 25.78 7.36 12.18
N LYS A 114 26.76 8.10 11.68
CA LYS A 114 28.15 7.65 11.67
C LYS A 114 28.86 8.16 12.92
N ASP A 115 29.64 7.31 13.57
CA ASP A 115 30.54 7.71 14.66
C ASP A 115 31.81 8.41 14.12
N ASP A 116 32.69 8.85 15.01
CA ASP A 116 33.95 9.52 14.65
C ASP A 116 34.92 8.60 13.87
N GLN A 117 34.66 7.30 13.85
CA GLN A 117 35.42 6.29 13.12
C GLN A 117 34.74 5.91 11.78
N GLY A 118 33.58 6.48 11.48
CA GLY A 118 32.81 6.24 10.26
C GLY A 118 31.90 5.00 10.31
N ASN A 119 31.76 4.33 11.45
CA ASN A 119 30.86 3.17 11.61
C ASN A 119 29.41 3.62 11.76
N GLU A 120 28.47 2.86 11.19
CA GLU A 120 27.05 3.10 11.38
C GLU A 120 26.62 2.68 12.79
N VAL A 121 26.19 3.67 13.58
CA VAL A 121 25.69 3.52 14.94
C VAL A 121 24.25 3.98 15.03
N VAL A 122 23.45 3.22 15.75
CA VAL A 122 22.03 3.50 15.94
C VAL A 122 21.85 4.33 17.21
N LYS A 123 21.58 5.62 17.07
CA LYS A 123 21.30 6.52 18.21
C LYS A 123 19.81 6.65 18.44
N THR A 124 19.43 6.67 19.71
CA THR A 124 18.04 6.83 20.14
C THR A 124 17.88 8.17 20.83
N TYR A 125 16.93 8.97 20.33
CA TYR A 125 16.58 10.26 20.89
C TYR A 125 15.17 10.18 21.47
N ASN A 126 14.99 10.67 22.69
CA ASN A 126 13.67 10.73 23.32
C ASN A 126 12.89 11.99 22.91
N ASN A 127 13.59 13.02 22.42
CA ASN A 127 12.99 14.30 22.04
C ASN A 127 12.93 14.44 20.52
N THR A 128 11.73 14.73 20.00
CA THR A 128 11.40 14.89 18.57
C THR A 128 12.21 15.99 17.88
N HIS A 129 12.74 16.97 18.61
CA HIS A 129 13.57 18.03 18.02
C HIS A 129 14.89 17.50 17.42
N HIS A 130 15.50 16.47 18.01
CA HIS A 130 16.73 15.85 17.48
C HIS A 130 16.48 15.02 16.22
N CYS A 131 15.22 14.67 15.99
CA CYS A 131 14.75 13.87 14.88
C CYS A 131 14.54 14.70 13.62
N ASN A 132 14.34 16.01 13.77
CA ASN A 132 14.00 16.91 12.67
C ASN A 132 15.23 17.56 12.07
N GLY A 133 15.19 17.79 10.75
CA GLY A 133 16.28 18.47 10.05
C GLY A 133 15.96 18.72 8.59
N PRO A 134 16.91 19.32 7.84
CA PRO A 134 16.68 19.63 6.45
C PRO A 134 16.43 18.34 5.67
N VAL A 135 15.25 18.21 5.10
CA VAL A 135 14.94 17.17 4.12
C VAL A 135 15.69 17.54 2.85
N THR A 136 16.95 17.15 2.73
CA THR A 136 17.61 17.12 1.44
C THR A 136 16.86 16.10 0.60
N ARG A 137 15.94 16.59 -0.23
CA ARG A 137 15.18 15.74 -1.13
C ARG A 137 16.14 15.25 -2.22
N VAL A 138 17.00 14.28 -1.91
CA VAL A 138 17.74 13.58 -2.94
C VAL A 138 16.67 12.89 -3.78
N LYS A 139 16.49 13.38 -5.01
CA LYS A 139 15.61 12.78 -6.02
C LYS A 139 15.93 11.29 -6.06
N ARG A 140 15.01 10.48 -5.55
CA ARG A 140 15.01 9.03 -5.72
C ARG A 140 14.63 8.78 -7.19
N GLY A 141 15.57 9.01 -8.08
CA GLY A 141 15.34 9.15 -9.52
C GLY A 141 16.44 9.93 -10.23
N GLN A 142 17.70 9.59 -9.96
CA GLN A 142 18.88 9.83 -10.79
C GLN A 142 20.04 9.19 -10.04
N GLY A 143 20.70 8.23 -10.67
CA GLY A 143 21.90 7.61 -10.11
C GLY A 143 22.89 8.71 -9.75
N MET A 144 23.18 8.85 -8.45
CA MET A 144 24.24 9.71 -7.99
C MET A 144 25.55 8.94 -8.18
N SER A 145 26.07 9.03 -9.39
CA SER A 145 27.48 8.82 -9.68
C SER A 145 28.28 9.94 -9.00
N SER A 146 28.58 9.80 -7.71
CA SER A 146 29.83 10.35 -7.19
C SER A 146 30.92 9.32 -7.47
N SER A 147 31.68 9.58 -8.52
CA SER A 147 32.77 8.76 -9.03
C SER A 147 34.01 8.79 -8.13
N GLN A 148 33.84 8.81 -6.80
CA GLN A 148 34.95 8.98 -5.86
C GLN A 148 34.90 8.13 -4.59
N ASP A 149 33.87 7.29 -4.41
CA ASP A 149 33.89 6.21 -3.42
C ASP A 149 33.04 5.03 -3.90
N ARG A 150 33.43 4.44 -5.03
CA ARG A 150 33.10 3.03 -5.25
C ARG A 150 34.09 2.25 -4.40
N PRO A 151 33.72 1.68 -3.23
CA PRO A 151 34.54 0.62 -2.67
C PRO A 151 34.72 -0.40 -3.77
N SER A 152 35.99 -0.73 -4.05
CA SER A 152 36.38 -1.70 -5.07
C SER A 152 35.38 -2.86 -5.04
N GLN A 153 34.83 -3.26 -6.20
CA GLN A 153 33.93 -4.42 -6.27
C GLN A 153 34.59 -5.73 -5.79
N ASN A 154 35.88 -5.67 -5.41
CA ASN A 154 36.66 -6.69 -4.74
C ASN A 154 36.84 -6.49 -3.22
N VAL A 155 36.06 -5.65 -2.53
CA VAL A 155 36.03 -5.69 -1.06
C VAL A 155 35.22 -6.93 -0.66
N ARG A 156 35.95 -7.99 -0.35
CA ARG A 156 35.44 -9.27 0.15
C ARG A 156 34.81 -9.02 1.52
N ASP A 157 33.53 -8.65 1.53
CA ASP A 157 32.77 -8.49 2.78
C ASP A 157 32.46 -9.88 3.35
N PRO A 158 33.00 -10.23 4.53
CA PRO A 158 32.79 -11.54 5.15
C PRO A 158 31.30 -11.83 5.43
N ILE A 159 30.48 -10.81 5.63
CA ILE A 159 29.04 -10.96 5.83
C ILE A 159 28.36 -11.34 4.51
N ARG A 160 28.74 -10.70 3.41
CA ARG A 160 28.22 -10.99 2.07
C ARG A 160 28.62 -12.40 1.61
N GLU A 161 29.87 -12.79 1.82
CA GLU A 161 30.35 -14.12 1.46
C GLU A 161 29.65 -15.21 2.28
N LYS A 162 29.45 -15.01 3.59
CA LYS A 162 28.69 -15.93 4.44
C LYS A 162 27.23 -16.02 3.98
N ALA A 163 26.60 -14.90 3.62
CA ALA A 163 25.23 -14.89 3.09
C ALA A 163 25.12 -15.65 1.76
N GLN A 164 26.09 -15.47 0.85
CA GLN A 164 26.14 -16.20 -0.42
C GLN A 164 26.36 -17.70 -0.21
N ALA A 165 27.26 -18.09 0.70
CA ALA A 165 27.50 -19.49 1.04
C ALA A 165 26.26 -20.16 1.65
N ASN A 166 25.56 -19.48 2.56
CA ASN A 166 24.31 -19.96 3.15
C ASN A 166 23.21 -20.11 2.08
N TYR A 167 23.09 -19.12 1.18
CA TYR A 167 22.14 -19.19 0.08
C TYR A 167 22.44 -20.37 -0.85
N ALA A 168 23.72 -20.55 -1.22
CA ALA A 168 24.16 -21.67 -2.05
C ALA A 168 23.87 -23.02 -1.38
N ALA A 169 24.04 -23.13 -0.06
CA ALA A 169 23.70 -24.34 0.69
C ALA A 169 22.20 -24.67 0.61
N VAL A 170 21.32 -23.68 0.78
CA VAL A 170 19.87 -23.87 0.65
C VAL A 170 19.48 -24.25 -0.77
N VAL A 171 20.08 -23.61 -1.79
CA VAL A 171 19.82 -23.96 -3.20
C VAL A 171 20.26 -25.39 -3.50
N ASN A 172 21.42 -25.82 -2.99
CA ASN A 172 21.88 -27.20 -3.14
C ASN A 172 20.94 -28.19 -2.44
N GLU A 173 20.48 -27.88 -1.23
CA GLU A 173 19.51 -28.70 -0.51
C GLU A 173 18.18 -28.83 -1.29
N LEU A 174 17.69 -27.72 -1.85
CA LEU A 174 16.50 -27.73 -2.68
C LEU A 174 16.73 -28.55 -3.95
N ASN A 175 17.82 -28.32 -4.67
CA ASN A 175 18.14 -29.07 -5.88
C ASN A 175 18.19 -30.58 -5.63
N GLU A 176 18.77 -31.03 -4.51
CA GLU A 176 18.78 -32.44 -4.14
C GLU A 176 17.38 -32.97 -3.78
N LYS A 177 16.52 -32.17 -3.11
CA LYS A 177 15.12 -32.57 -2.82
C LYS A 177 14.24 -32.64 -4.06
N PHE A 178 14.49 -31.81 -5.07
CA PHE A 178 13.77 -31.83 -6.35
C PHE A 178 14.39 -32.80 -7.37
N LYS A 179 15.56 -33.38 -7.08
CA LYS A 179 16.29 -34.25 -7.98
C LYS A 179 15.48 -35.48 -8.36
N GLY A 180 15.20 -35.58 -9.66
CA GLY A 180 14.48 -36.69 -10.25
C GLY A 180 12.98 -36.74 -9.92
N LEU A 181 12.41 -35.71 -9.28
CA LEU A 181 10.95 -35.60 -9.17
C LEU A 181 10.33 -35.31 -10.54
N ARG A 182 9.15 -35.89 -10.79
CA ARG A 182 8.34 -35.57 -11.97
C ARG A 182 7.90 -34.11 -11.95
N GLU A 183 7.67 -33.56 -13.13
CA GLU A 183 7.13 -32.21 -13.27
C GLU A 183 5.78 -32.10 -12.55
N GLY A 184 5.57 -31.03 -11.80
CA GLY A 184 4.38 -30.84 -10.96
C GLY A 184 4.37 -31.66 -9.65
N CYS A 185 5.46 -32.35 -9.31
CA CYS A 185 5.64 -33.00 -8.02
C CYS A 185 6.50 -32.18 -7.06
N TYR A 186 6.14 -32.20 -5.77
CA TYR A 186 6.77 -31.42 -4.71
C TYR A 186 7.18 -32.34 -3.55
N PRO A 187 8.43 -32.20 -3.04
CA PRO A 187 8.93 -33.03 -1.95
C PRO A 187 8.24 -32.69 -0.63
N ARG A 188 7.95 -33.71 0.20
CA ARG A 188 7.43 -33.54 1.56
C ARG A 188 8.27 -34.35 2.55
N PRO A 189 8.17 -34.08 3.87
CA PRO A 189 8.84 -34.90 4.89
C PRO A 189 8.43 -36.39 4.86
N LYS A 190 7.24 -36.71 4.33
CA LYS A 190 6.73 -38.08 4.16
C LYS A 190 6.18 -38.23 2.74
N GLY A 191 7.05 -38.62 1.81
CA GLY A 191 6.71 -38.78 0.41
C GLY A 191 6.63 -37.46 -0.34
N CYS A 192 5.61 -37.30 -1.17
CA CYS A 192 5.56 -36.22 -2.15
C CYS A 192 4.13 -35.95 -2.62
N LEU A 193 3.90 -34.76 -3.16
CA LEU A 193 2.61 -34.29 -3.65
C LEU A 193 2.74 -33.95 -5.14
N CYS A 194 1.94 -34.56 -6.00
CA CYS A 194 1.94 -34.25 -7.43
C CYS A 194 0.63 -33.63 -7.87
N VAL A 195 0.68 -32.63 -8.73
CA VAL A 195 -0.49 -32.11 -9.46
C VAL A 195 -0.75 -33.05 -10.63
N THR A 196 -1.91 -33.72 -10.65
CA THR A 196 -2.27 -34.69 -11.69
C THR A 196 -3.18 -34.10 -12.77
N GLY A 197 -3.74 -32.91 -12.55
CA GLY A 197 -4.62 -32.23 -13.50
C GLY A 197 -5.33 -31.04 -12.88
N LYS A 198 -6.32 -30.50 -13.60
CA LYS A 198 -7.23 -29.47 -13.11
C LYS A 198 -8.67 -29.98 -13.17
N ASP A 199 -9.50 -29.60 -12.20
CA ASP A 199 -10.92 -29.91 -12.20
C ASP A 199 -11.69 -29.02 -13.20
N VAL A 200 -12.99 -29.26 -13.36
CA VAL A 200 -13.88 -28.47 -14.23
C VAL A 200 -13.98 -26.99 -13.85
N ASN A 201 -13.56 -26.64 -12.64
CA ASN A 201 -13.54 -25.27 -12.10
C ASN A 201 -12.14 -24.65 -12.16
N GLY A 202 -11.16 -25.33 -12.79
CA GLY A 202 -9.78 -24.88 -12.91
C GLY A 202 -8.90 -25.04 -11.67
N ARG A 203 -9.38 -25.69 -10.60
CA ARG A 203 -8.59 -25.98 -9.39
C ARG A 203 -7.68 -27.18 -9.62
N GLU A 204 -6.48 -27.12 -9.09
CA GLU A 204 -5.49 -28.20 -9.21
C GLU A 204 -5.93 -29.44 -8.43
N ILE A 205 -5.96 -30.57 -9.13
CA ILE A 205 -6.15 -31.89 -8.55
C ILE A 205 -4.78 -32.39 -8.12
N THR A 206 -4.61 -32.65 -6.82
CA THR A 206 -3.34 -33.10 -6.25
C THR A 206 -3.45 -34.51 -5.69
N GLN A 207 -2.40 -35.31 -5.92
CA GLN A 207 -2.26 -36.68 -5.42
C GLN A 207 -1.06 -36.77 -4.48
N ARG A 208 -1.28 -37.39 -3.32
CA ARG A 208 -0.25 -37.62 -2.31
C ARG A 208 0.31 -39.02 -2.43
N TYR A 209 1.63 -39.12 -2.42
CA TYR A 209 2.36 -40.36 -2.36
C TYR A 209 3.14 -40.41 -1.05
N MET A 210 3.21 -41.58 -0.42
CA MET A 210 3.91 -41.76 0.87
C MET A 210 5.39 -42.10 0.69
N LYS A 211 5.80 -42.53 -0.51
CA LYS A 211 7.18 -42.88 -0.84
C LYS A 211 7.69 -41.93 -1.92
N ASP A 212 8.92 -41.44 -1.76
CA ASP A 212 9.53 -40.51 -2.71
C ASP A 212 9.72 -41.14 -4.10
N ILE A 213 9.93 -42.46 -4.16
CA ILE A 213 10.10 -43.22 -5.41
C ILE A 213 8.88 -43.15 -6.33
N ASP A 214 7.69 -42.92 -5.77
CA ASP A 214 6.45 -42.86 -6.55
C ASP A 214 6.27 -41.50 -7.25
N CYS A 215 6.97 -40.46 -6.80
CA CYS A 215 7.02 -39.17 -7.49
C CYS A 215 8.27 -38.98 -8.33
N LYS A 216 9.24 -39.89 -8.23
CA LYS A 216 10.43 -39.84 -9.05
C LYS A 216 10.15 -40.38 -10.45
N CYS A 217 10.86 -39.82 -11.42
CA CYS A 217 10.80 -40.23 -12.81
C CYS A 217 11.23 -41.68 -12.98
N LYS A 218 10.37 -42.48 -13.61
CA LYS A 218 10.71 -43.82 -14.10
C LYS A 218 10.94 -43.72 -15.61
N ALA A 219 11.82 -44.55 -16.17
CA ALA A 219 12.02 -44.61 -17.61
C ALA A 219 10.67 -44.88 -18.30
N GLY A 220 10.21 -43.93 -19.12
CA GLY A 220 8.94 -44.00 -19.84
C GLY A 220 7.69 -43.46 -19.13
N SER A 221 7.80 -42.83 -17.95
CA SER A 221 6.63 -42.19 -17.30
C SER A 221 6.34 -40.79 -17.85
N ALA A 222 5.06 -40.50 -18.15
CA ALA A 222 4.60 -39.17 -18.57
C ALA A 222 4.89 -38.10 -17.49
N GLY A 223 5.37 -36.93 -17.90
CA GLY A 223 5.75 -35.82 -17.01
C GLY A 223 7.21 -35.85 -16.52
N CYS A 224 8.08 -36.61 -17.20
CA CYS A 224 9.52 -36.56 -17.00
C CYS A 224 10.17 -35.82 -18.16
N PRO A 225 11.21 -34.99 -17.92
CA PRO A 225 12.04 -34.54 -19.01
C PRO A 225 12.55 -35.80 -19.72
N ALA A 226 12.25 -35.94 -21.01
CA ALA A 226 12.91 -36.94 -21.83
C ALA A 226 14.41 -36.76 -21.57
N ALA A 227 15.09 -37.84 -21.16
CA ALA A 227 16.53 -37.79 -20.96
C ALA A 227 17.12 -37.11 -22.20
N ALA A 228 17.66 -35.90 -22.01
CA ALA A 228 18.39 -35.23 -23.07
C ALA A 228 19.49 -36.20 -23.46
N GLY A 229 19.33 -36.77 -24.65
CA GLY A 229 20.25 -37.75 -25.20
C GLY A 229 21.67 -37.19 -25.17
N ALA A 230 22.60 -38.10 -24.87
CA ALA A 230 24.03 -37.92 -25.05
C ALA A 230 24.39 -37.40 -26.45
#